data_AF-A0A0F9L810-F1
#
_entry.id   AF-A0A0F9L810-F1
#
_cell.length_a   1.000
_cell.length_b   1.000
_cell.length_c   1.000
_cell.angle_alpha   90.00
_cell.angle_beta   90.00
_cell.angle_gamma   90.00
#
_symmetry.space_group_name_H-M   'P 1'
#
loop_
_entity.id
_entity.type
_entity.pdbx_description
1 polymer ?
#
loop_
_entity_poly.entity_id
_entity_poly.type
_entity_poly.pdbx_seq_one_letter_code
_entity_poly.pdbx_strand_id
1 'polypeptide(L)' 'MEDQYKIVRFYYPDQNRRRRTIKTGLTLEQAKAHCNDPKTRKEGVYFDGFEKQK' A
#
# COMPACT_ATOMS: atom_id res chain seq x y z
N MET A 1 5.67 -4.46 -21.57
CA MET A 1 5.35 -3.37 -20.62
C MET A 1 5.02 -4.03 -19.31
N GLU A 2 5.89 -3.90 -18.32
CA GLU A 2 5.65 -4.45 -17.00
C GLU A 2 4.71 -3.51 -16.24
N ASP A 3 3.65 -4.08 -15.68
CA ASP A 3 2.74 -3.31 -14.83
C ASP A 3 3.47 -2.86 -13.57
N GLN A 4 3.54 -1.55 -13.37
CA GLN A 4 4.11 -0.96 -12.16
C GLN A 4 3.03 -0.81 -11.09
N TYR A 5 3.41 -1.00 -9.84
CA TYR A 5 2.54 -0.89 -8.68
C TYR A 5 3.12 0.11 -7.69
N LYS A 6 2.21 0.75 -6.95
CA LYS A 6 2.54 1.62 -5.82
C LYS A 6 1.92 1.07 -4.54
N ILE A 7 2.58 1.30 -3.42
CA ILE A 7 2.03 1.05 -2.10
C ILE A 7 1.35 2.33 -1.61
N VAL A 8 0.12 2.19 -1.14
CA VAL A 8 -0.69 3.26 -0.56
C VAL A 8 -1.11 2.86 0.84
N ARG A 9 -0.79 3.72 1.81
CA ARG A 9 -1.24 3.58 3.19
C ARG A 9 -2.63 4.19 3.35
N PHE A 10 -3.57 3.36 3.79
CA PHE A 10 -4.92 3.72 4.17
C PHE A 10 -5.00 3.81 5.68
N TYR A 11 -5.71 4.82 6.18
CA TYR A 11 -5.91 5.01 7.62
C TYR A 11 -7.37 4.68 7.97
N TYR A 12 -7.57 3.96 9.06
CA TYR A 12 -8.89 3.60 9.58
C TYR A 12 -8.84 3.63 11.12
N PRO A 13 -9.82 4.23 11.81
CA PRO A 13 -11.09 4.78 11.29
C PRO A 13 -11.01 6.19 10.71
N ASP A 14 -9.84 6.85 10.81
CA ASP A 14 -9.66 8.24 10.37
C ASP A 14 -9.63 8.36 8.84
N GLN A 15 -10.82 8.41 8.22
CA GLN A 15 -10.99 8.56 6.77
C GLN A 15 -10.66 9.99 6.28
N ASN A 16 -10.60 10.97 7.19
CA ASN A 16 -10.18 12.33 6.87
C ASN A 16 -8.67 12.41 6.57
N ARG A 17 -7.89 11.46 7.09
CA ARG A 17 -6.47 11.38 6.79
C ARG A 17 -6.24 10.98 5.35
N ARG A 18 -5.56 11.86 4.61
CA ARG A 18 -5.17 11.60 3.23
C ARG A 18 -4.32 10.34 3.13
N ARG A 19 -4.68 9.47 2.19
CA ARG A 19 -3.89 8.30 1.80
C ARG A 19 -2.49 8.74 1.41
N ARG A 20 -1.48 7.95 1.79
CA ARG A 20 -0.08 8.29 1.52
C ARG A 20 0.55 7.23 0.63
N THR A 21 1.16 7.66 -0.47
CA THR A 21 2.02 6.77 -1.27
C THR A 21 3.33 6.52 -0.52
N ILE A 22 3.64 5.26 -0.27
CA ILE A 22 4.84 4.84 0.47
C ILE A 22 5.96 4.42 -0.49
N LYS A 23 5.63 3.69 -1.55
CA LYS A 23 6.56 3.21 -2.58
C LYS A 23 5.88 3.23 -3.95
N THR A 24 6.66 3.35 -5.02
CA THR A 24 6.22 3.35 -6.42
C THR A 24 7.20 2.55 -7.26
N GLY A 25 6.80 2.14 -8.47
CA GLY A 25 7.65 1.38 -9.39
C GLY A 25 7.91 -0.06 -8.94
N LEU A 26 7.00 -0.63 -8.16
CA LEU A 26 7.10 -2.02 -7.71
C LEU A 26 6.54 -2.98 -8.76
N THR A 27 7.07 -4.20 -8.80
CA THR A 27 6.42 -5.31 -9.50
C THR A 27 5.24 -5.83 -8.69
N LEU A 28 4.36 -6.60 -9.34
CA LEU A 28 3.21 -7.24 -8.66
C LEU A 28 3.66 -8.11 -7.48
N GLU A 29 4.75 -8.85 -7.63
CA GLU A 29 5.29 -9.71 -6.58
C GLU A 29 5.80 -8.90 -5.38
N GLN A 30 6.53 -7.82 -5.63
CA GLN A 30 6.98 -6.92 -4.57
C GLN A 30 5.81 -6.26 -3.84
N ALA A 31 4.77 -5.87 -4.58
CA ALA A 31 3.56 -5.29 -4.01
C ALA A 31 2.80 -6.29 -3.12
N LYS A 32 2.63 -7.53 -3.59
CA LYS A 32 2.04 -8.63 -2.79
C LYS A 32 2.86 -8.97 -1.56
N ALA A 33 4.19 -9.04 -1.69
CA ALA A 33 5.09 -9.31 -0.57
C ALA A 33 4.96 -8.23 0.52
N HIS A 34 4.86 -6.95 0.12
CA HIS A 34 4.67 -5.83 1.05
C HIS A 34 3.35 -5.97 1.83
N CYS A 35 2.23 -6.26 1.16
CA CYS A 35 0.94 -6.42 1.84
C CYS A 35 0.84 -7.67 2.72
N ASN A 36 1.64 -8.70 2.47
CA ASN A 36 1.71 -9.88 3.33
C ASN A 36 2.56 -9.66 4.60
N ASP A 37 3.38 -8.61 4.65
CA ASP A 37 4.18 -8.31 5.84
C ASP A 37 3.29 -7.72 6.95
N PRO A 38 3.15 -8.39 8.11
CA PRO A 38 2.33 -7.88 9.20
C PRO A 38 2.80 -6.52 9.75
N LYS A 39 4.05 -6.10 9.48
CA LYS A 39 4.59 -4.78 9.85
C LYS A 39 4.03 -3.63 8.98
N THR A 40 3.41 -3.94 7.85
CA THR A 40 2.86 -2.94 6.91
C THR A 40 1.40 -2.59 7.24
N ARG A 41 0.87 -3.15 8.33
CA ARG A 41 -0.39 -2.74 8.93
C ARG A 41 -0.23 -2.49 10.42
N LYS A 42 -1.06 -1.62 10.95
CA LYS A 42 -1.25 -1.43 12.38
C LYS A 42 -2.74 -1.52 12.64
N GLU A 43 -3.13 -2.58 13.35
CA GLU A 43 -4.53 -2.84 13.69
C GLU A 43 -5.17 -1.61 14.34
N GLY A 44 -6.34 -1.23 13.84
CA GLY A 44 -7.08 -0.05 14.30
C GLY A 44 -6.47 1.31 13.96
N VAL A 45 -5.41 1.39 13.15
CA VAL A 45 -4.77 2.66 12.76
C VAL A 45 -4.56 2.80 11.26
N TYR A 46 -3.89 1.84 10.62
CA TYR A 46 -3.61 1.90 9.19
C TYR A 46 -3.36 0.52 8.58
N PHE A 47 -3.53 0.41 7.27
CA PHE A 47 -3.09 -0.74 6.50
C PHE A 47 -2.48 -0.27 5.18
N ASP A 48 -1.42 -0.93 4.74
CA ASP A 48 -0.81 -0.69 3.43
C ASP A 48 -1.50 -1.59 2.39
N GLY A 49 -2.02 -0.97 1.34
CA GLY A 49 -2.51 -1.64 0.14
C GLY A 49 -1.61 -1.33 -1.06
N PHE A 50 -1.83 -2.00 -2.19
CA PHE A 50 -1.16 -1.67 -3.45
C PHE A 50 -2.17 -1.32 -4.55
N GLU A 51 -1.79 -0.39 -5.42
CA GLU A 51 -2.56 0.02 -6.58
C GLU A 51 -1.68 -0.03 -7.83
N LYS A 52 -2.27 -0.39 -8.99
CA LYS A 52 -1.58 -0.35 -10.29
C LYS A 52 -1.31 1.11 -10.68
N GLN A 53 -0.07 1.42 -11.04
CA GLN A 53 0.32 2.66 -11.69
C GLN A 53 0.07 2.51 -13.19
N LYS A 54 -0.80 3.36 -13.75
CA LYS A 54 -1.00 3.49 -15.19
C LYS A 54 0.19 4.18 -15.84
#